data_AF-A0A832M215-F1
#
_entry.id   AF-A0A832M215-F1
#
_cell.length_a   1.000
_cell.length_b   1.000
_cell.length_c   1.000
_cell.angle_alpha   90.00
_cell.angle_beta   90.00
_cell.angle_gamma   90.00
#
_symmetry.space_group_name_H-M   'P 1'
#
loop_
_entity.id
_entity.type
_entity.pdbx_description
1 polymer ?
#
loop_
_entity_poly.entity_id
_entity_poly.type
_entity_poly.pdbx_seq_one_letter_code
_entity_poly.pdbx_strand_id
1 'polypeptide(L)'
;MQNSPSTSTSTTLATTTSLPADFVSSSSTTTPSVSDRVGTGISPSPGTSTTTSTLEGVSFSTLVFNGNEGATGTFQVQLNLPQAPTSSLTLTFAPGSFLVVDADNNLANGTQNTLTFTPTDWNQTRTVWFIAEKDGVSTDRLTGNTIAYSLNTGSTITTGTFDIGSVKNTYAPDTTRFNIDLDFRNDTTGFWTEARRAIAQKAADDWVYRIDLGYQIVSEWTGIQLNNAISKIGNDGNYTAQTFSTKQYVDDLLVFVNTINTAGTAGGYGGPEYEIGGWLTSPDLMPRVGQIAIDPAVGDRYLYNAVSHEIGHTLGLVGLNWAGFLQQDLTTPQTAIFKGAYSTAVNGGNFIPLQSQDGPNPVTGTYDYWHPAQSVQSMMSYGWMYSLSAPTILDYAMLADSGYAIAGINAPLPTSSSINTPSAQTPSTPATTTSTVSIATTPVAATIV
;
A
#
# COMPACT_ATOMS: atom_id res chain seq x y z
N MET A 1 42.38 12.00 -65.49
CA MET A 1 42.95 11.26 -64.35
C MET A 1 42.17 9.96 -64.22
N GLN A 2 42.91 8.86 -64.31
CA GLN A 2 42.42 7.50 -64.60
C GLN A 2 41.99 6.73 -63.34
N ASN A 3 41.15 5.72 -63.61
CA ASN A 3 40.86 4.48 -62.87
C ASN A 3 39.61 4.41 -61.95
N SER A 4 38.56 3.80 -62.51
CA SER A 4 37.58 2.87 -61.89
C SER A 4 38.27 1.65 -61.21
N PRO A 5 37.59 0.68 -60.52
CA PRO A 5 36.16 0.36 -60.51
C PRO A 5 35.53 -0.15 -59.18
N SER A 6 34.24 -0.49 -59.29
CA SER A 6 33.32 -1.19 -58.38
C SER A 6 33.78 -2.55 -57.83
N THR A 7 33.25 -2.94 -56.67
CA THR A 7 32.83 -4.32 -56.38
C THR A 7 31.70 -4.38 -55.35
N SER A 8 30.62 -5.06 -55.75
CA SER A 8 29.57 -5.63 -54.92
C SER A 8 30.05 -6.90 -54.23
N THR A 9 29.56 -7.21 -53.03
CA THR A 9 29.54 -8.59 -52.54
C THR A 9 28.32 -8.81 -51.64
N SER A 10 27.45 -9.70 -52.10
CA SER A 10 26.38 -10.35 -51.36
C SER A 10 26.95 -11.60 -50.71
N THR A 11 26.64 -11.83 -49.43
CA THR A 11 26.89 -13.11 -48.78
C THR A 11 25.70 -13.47 -47.90
N THR A 12 24.96 -14.48 -48.34
CA THR A 12 24.02 -15.25 -47.51
C THR A 12 24.79 -16.49 -47.04
N LEU A 13 24.80 -16.78 -45.74
CA LEU A 13 25.04 -18.14 -45.28
C LEU A 13 24.17 -18.43 -44.05
N ALA A 14 23.41 -19.51 -44.18
CA ALA A 14 22.56 -20.10 -43.17
C ALA A 14 23.39 -20.83 -42.11
N THR A 15 22.95 -20.76 -40.86
CA THR A 15 23.38 -21.69 -39.82
C THR A 15 22.13 -22.22 -39.12
N THR A 16 21.81 -23.46 -39.46
CA THR A 16 20.89 -24.33 -38.73
C THR A 16 21.57 -24.78 -37.44
N THR A 17 21.01 -24.42 -36.29
CA THR A 17 21.30 -25.07 -35.00
C THR A 17 20.11 -25.94 -34.60
N SER A 18 20.34 -27.24 -34.66
CA SER A 18 19.46 -28.31 -34.20
C SER A 18 19.31 -28.29 -32.68
N LEU A 19 18.06 -28.29 -32.22
CA LEU A 19 17.66 -28.61 -30.86
C LEU A 19 17.88 -30.11 -30.59
N PRO A 20 18.47 -30.50 -29.44
CA PRO A 20 18.35 -31.88 -28.99
C PRO A 20 16.98 -32.11 -28.33
N ALA A 21 16.27 -33.09 -28.86
CA ALA A 21 15.17 -33.76 -28.20
C ALA A 21 15.71 -34.56 -27.00
N ASP A 22 15.02 -34.49 -25.87
CA ASP A 22 14.82 -35.61 -24.93
C ASP A 22 13.81 -35.18 -23.85
N PHE A 23 12.52 -35.38 -24.15
CA PHE A 23 11.43 -35.28 -23.18
C PHE A 23 10.98 -36.71 -22.85
N VAL A 24 11.58 -37.29 -21.81
CA VAL A 24 11.15 -38.58 -21.26
C VAL A 24 10.15 -38.31 -20.14
N SER A 25 8.87 -38.56 -20.43
CA SER A 25 7.83 -38.65 -19.41
C SER A 25 8.00 -39.97 -18.64
N SER A 26 8.23 -39.90 -17.33
CA SER A 26 7.95 -41.03 -16.44
C SER A 26 7.04 -40.56 -15.31
N SER A 27 5.81 -41.05 -15.39
CA SER A 27 4.80 -41.06 -14.35
C SER A 27 5.31 -41.86 -13.15
N SER A 28 5.33 -41.26 -11.96
CA SER A 28 5.27 -42.03 -10.72
C SER A 28 4.28 -41.36 -9.77
N THR A 29 3.16 -42.06 -9.63
CA THR A 29 2.06 -41.77 -8.72
C THR A 29 2.43 -42.34 -7.36
N THR A 30 2.66 -41.48 -6.37
CA THR A 30 2.73 -41.89 -4.96
C THR A 30 1.77 -41.05 -4.14
N THR A 31 0.59 -41.61 -3.91
CA THR A 31 -0.34 -41.25 -2.85
C THR A 31 0.29 -41.51 -1.47
N PRO A 32 0.24 -40.55 -0.54
CA PRO A 32 0.18 -40.85 0.88
C PRO A 32 -1.25 -40.70 1.38
N SER A 33 -1.64 -41.71 2.13
CA SER A 33 -2.90 -41.90 2.85
C SER A 33 -3.29 -40.74 3.75
N VAL A 34 -4.56 -40.35 3.63
CA VAL A 34 -5.34 -39.59 4.60
C VAL A 34 -5.38 -40.36 5.92
N SER A 35 -4.98 -39.71 7.02
CA SER A 35 -5.38 -40.12 8.37
C SER A 35 -6.21 -39.00 8.97
N ASP A 36 -7.50 -39.27 9.08
CA ASP A 36 -8.46 -38.49 9.85
C ASP A 36 -7.96 -38.21 11.26
N ARG A 37 -7.97 -36.93 11.65
CA ARG A 37 -8.27 -36.54 13.03
C ARG A 37 -9.15 -35.30 13.02
N VAL A 38 -10.44 -35.57 13.22
CA VAL A 38 -11.44 -34.64 13.73
C VAL A 38 -10.90 -34.01 15.01
N GLY A 39 -10.65 -32.70 14.97
CA GLY A 39 -10.28 -31.86 16.11
C GLY A 39 -11.18 -30.63 16.11
N THR A 40 -12.09 -30.58 17.06
CA THR A 40 -13.13 -29.58 17.28
C THR A 40 -12.59 -28.16 17.37
N GLY A 41 -13.35 -27.22 16.82
CA GLY A 41 -12.99 -25.81 16.65
C GLY A 41 -12.49 -25.10 17.90
N ILE A 42 -11.51 -24.24 17.67
CA ILE A 42 -11.08 -23.21 18.61
C ILE A 42 -11.40 -21.89 17.92
N SER A 43 -12.40 -21.19 18.46
CA SER A 43 -12.66 -19.79 18.12
C SER A 43 -11.48 -18.95 18.61
N PRO A 44 -10.84 -18.11 17.79
CA PRO A 44 -9.76 -17.26 18.27
C PRO A 44 -10.35 -16.14 19.13
N SER A 45 -10.16 -16.24 20.44
CA SER A 45 -10.22 -15.10 21.36
C SER A 45 -8.98 -14.23 21.11
N PRO A 46 -9.05 -12.89 21.22
CA PRO A 46 -7.86 -12.06 21.30
C PRO A 46 -7.07 -12.51 22.53
N GLY A 47 -6.00 -13.27 22.32
CA GLY A 47 -5.22 -13.84 23.39
C GLY A 47 -4.21 -12.81 23.88
N THR A 48 -4.41 -12.26 25.08
CA THR A 48 -3.31 -11.63 25.82
C THR A 48 -2.35 -12.75 26.24
N SER A 49 -1.26 -12.92 25.51
CA SER A 49 -0.21 -13.88 25.89
C SER A 49 0.81 -13.17 26.77
N THR A 50 0.93 -13.58 28.02
CA THR A 50 1.94 -13.04 28.94
C THR A 50 3.21 -13.88 28.81
N THR A 51 4.02 -13.62 27.78
CA THR A 51 5.39 -14.14 27.69
C THR A 51 6.34 -13.22 28.46
N THR A 52 6.62 -13.53 29.72
CA THR A 52 7.71 -12.88 30.46
C THR A 52 9.03 -13.54 30.11
N SER A 53 9.81 -12.94 29.20
CA SER A 53 11.23 -13.24 29.04
C SER A 53 12.03 -12.24 29.89
N THR A 54 12.73 -12.73 30.91
CA THR A 54 13.67 -11.93 31.71
C THR A 54 15.08 -12.34 31.35
N LEU A 55 15.74 -11.57 30.47
CA LEU A 55 17.19 -11.51 30.44
C LEU A 55 17.61 -10.40 31.40
N GLU A 56 18.80 -10.51 32.01
CA GLU A 56 19.27 -9.53 33.00
C GLU A 56 19.06 -8.09 32.50
N GLY A 57 18.33 -7.28 33.28
CA GLY A 57 18.17 -5.85 33.01
C GLY A 57 17.03 -5.43 32.08
N VAL A 58 16.36 -6.32 31.33
CA VAL A 58 15.19 -5.99 30.48
C VAL A 58 14.08 -7.03 30.64
N SER A 59 12.85 -6.59 30.91
CA SER A 59 11.67 -7.46 30.83
C SER A 59 10.69 -7.01 29.76
N PHE A 60 10.09 -8.00 29.13
CA PHE A 60 8.95 -7.86 28.22
C PHE A 60 7.68 -8.38 28.89
N SER A 61 6.56 -7.72 28.62
CA SER A 61 5.25 -8.10 29.16
C SER A 61 4.12 -7.64 28.25
N THR A 62 2.89 -8.08 28.53
CA THR A 62 1.66 -7.55 27.93
C THR A 62 1.70 -7.53 26.39
N LEU A 63 1.94 -8.68 25.75
CA LEU A 63 1.80 -8.80 24.30
C LEU A 63 0.30 -8.74 23.93
N VAL A 64 -0.06 -7.73 23.15
CA VAL A 64 -1.38 -7.57 22.54
C VAL A 64 -1.18 -7.65 21.04
N PHE A 65 -1.56 -8.78 20.47
CA PHE A 65 -1.45 -9.03 19.04
C PHE A 65 -2.51 -10.05 18.65
N ASN A 66 -3.24 -9.80 17.56
CA ASN A 66 -4.29 -10.71 17.10
C ASN A 66 -3.75 -11.90 16.29
N GLY A 67 -2.44 -11.92 16.01
CA GLY A 67 -1.80 -13.01 15.30
C GLY A 67 -1.88 -12.90 13.78
N ASN A 68 -2.40 -11.82 13.19
CA ASN A 68 -2.60 -11.74 11.73
C ASN A 68 -1.48 -10.94 11.04
N GLU A 69 -1.19 -11.26 9.79
CA GLU A 69 -0.44 -10.36 8.92
C GLU A 69 -1.15 -9.02 8.70
N GLY A 70 -0.37 -7.99 8.37
CA GLY A 70 -0.79 -6.60 8.28
C GLY A 70 -1.24 -5.99 9.62
N ALA A 71 -1.37 -6.78 10.69
CA ALA A 71 -1.89 -6.29 11.95
C ALA A 71 -0.81 -5.63 12.79
N THR A 72 -1.23 -4.56 13.47
CA THR A 72 -0.46 -3.90 14.51
C THR A 72 -0.58 -4.67 15.82
N GLY A 73 0.54 -4.82 16.52
CA GLY A 73 0.58 -5.33 17.88
C GLY A 73 1.38 -4.40 18.80
N THR A 74 1.26 -4.62 20.10
CA THR A 74 2.03 -3.90 21.11
C THR A 74 2.61 -4.87 22.13
N PHE A 75 3.75 -4.51 22.70
CA PHE A 75 4.29 -5.13 23.91
C PHE A 75 4.85 -4.07 24.84
N GLN A 76 4.98 -4.41 26.12
CA GLN A 76 5.54 -3.53 27.14
C GLN A 76 6.97 -3.92 27.48
N VAL A 77 7.81 -2.90 27.66
CA VAL A 77 9.22 -3.04 28.04
C VAL A 77 9.50 -2.25 29.31
N GLN A 78 10.29 -2.83 30.20
CA GLN A 78 10.78 -2.17 31.41
C GLN A 78 12.24 -2.56 31.64
N LEU A 79 13.07 -1.62 32.09
CA LEU A 79 14.41 -1.96 32.57
C LEU A 79 14.33 -2.42 34.03
N ASN A 80 14.92 -3.58 34.31
CA ASN A 80 14.97 -4.19 35.65
C ASN A 80 16.39 -4.18 36.20
N LEU A 81 16.95 -2.98 36.32
CA LEU A 81 18.26 -2.76 36.92
C LEU A 81 18.14 -2.70 38.45
N PRO A 82 19.16 -3.16 39.21
CA PRO A 82 19.15 -3.05 40.68
C PRO A 82 19.16 -1.60 41.20
N GLN A 83 19.67 -0.66 40.41
CA GLN A 83 19.80 0.75 40.74
C GLN A 83 19.56 1.61 39.49
N ALA A 84 19.19 2.87 39.72
CA ALA A 84 19.04 3.86 38.65
C ALA A 84 20.37 4.05 37.90
N PRO A 85 20.35 4.14 36.55
CA PRO A 85 21.56 4.42 35.79
C PRO A 85 22.00 5.87 36.03
N THR A 86 23.30 6.14 35.91
CA THR A 86 23.87 7.49 36.09
C THR A 86 23.79 8.35 34.83
N SER A 87 23.50 7.74 33.68
CA SER A 87 23.26 8.39 32.39
C SER A 87 22.07 7.74 31.67
N SER A 88 21.59 8.37 30.60
CA SER A 88 20.57 7.75 29.77
C SER A 88 21.08 6.45 29.13
N LEU A 89 20.19 5.48 28.99
CA LEU A 89 20.40 4.20 28.34
C LEU A 89 19.56 4.12 27.08
N THR A 90 20.12 3.52 26.03
CA THR A 90 19.41 3.29 24.77
C THR A 90 19.18 1.79 24.59
N LEU A 91 17.93 1.41 24.46
CA LEU A 91 17.50 0.10 24.03
C LEU A 91 17.21 0.15 22.53
N THR A 92 17.90 -0.66 21.74
CA THR A 92 17.74 -0.73 20.29
C THR A 92 17.06 -2.01 19.90
N PHE A 93 16.07 -1.93 19.02
CA PHE A 93 15.35 -3.05 18.41
C PHE A 93 15.85 -3.31 17.00
N ALA A 94 15.98 -4.58 16.66
CA ALA A 94 16.29 -5.09 15.33
C ALA A 94 15.21 -6.13 14.97
N PRO A 95 14.08 -5.70 14.39
CA PRO A 95 13.01 -6.63 14.03
C PRO A 95 13.46 -7.56 12.91
N GLY A 96 13.01 -8.82 12.98
CA GLY A 96 13.23 -9.82 11.94
C GLY A 96 12.58 -9.47 10.60
N SER A 97 12.55 -10.45 9.70
CA SER A 97 11.85 -10.31 8.42
C SER A 97 10.36 -10.09 8.63
N PHE A 98 9.77 -9.24 7.79
CA PHE A 98 8.33 -8.91 7.82
C PHE A 98 7.86 -8.44 9.21
N LEU A 99 8.74 -7.72 9.90
CA LEU A 99 8.44 -7.04 11.15
C LEU A 99 9.00 -5.62 11.09
N VAL A 100 8.17 -4.68 11.51
CA VAL A 100 8.54 -3.28 11.74
C VAL A 100 8.23 -2.96 13.18
N VAL A 101 9.06 -2.13 13.81
CA VAL A 101 8.89 -1.68 15.19
C VAL A 101 8.81 -0.16 15.21
N ASP A 102 7.89 0.35 16.03
CA ASP A 102 7.85 1.74 16.48
C ASP A 102 7.95 1.74 18.02
N ALA A 103 9.08 2.22 18.51
CA ALA A 103 9.46 2.12 19.90
C ALA A 103 8.99 3.30 20.75
N ASP A 104 8.61 4.44 20.15
CA ASP A 104 8.24 5.64 20.90
C ASP A 104 6.72 5.89 20.98
N ASN A 105 5.93 5.04 20.29
CA ASN A 105 4.47 5.11 20.23
C ASN A 105 3.98 6.47 19.67
N ASN A 106 4.76 7.06 18.78
CA ASN A 106 4.42 8.28 18.09
C ASN A 106 4.72 8.15 16.59
N LEU A 107 3.84 7.43 15.91
CA LEU A 107 3.83 7.29 14.45
C LEU A 107 3.84 8.63 13.69
N ALA A 108 3.44 9.74 14.32
CA ALA A 108 3.54 11.07 13.71
C ALA A 108 4.98 11.59 13.59
N ASN A 109 5.97 10.95 14.23
CA ASN A 109 7.38 11.24 14.05
C ASN A 109 8.11 10.23 13.15
N GLY A 110 7.38 9.25 12.59
CA GLY A 110 7.94 8.13 11.85
C GLY A 110 8.01 6.85 12.70
N THR A 111 8.73 5.85 12.22
CA THR A 111 9.01 4.62 12.99
C THR A 111 10.40 4.67 13.59
N GLN A 112 10.53 4.47 14.90
CA GLN A 112 11.81 4.48 15.60
C GLN A 112 12.08 3.10 16.16
N ASN A 113 13.30 2.60 15.98
CA ASN A 113 13.71 1.33 16.55
C ASN A 113 14.50 1.49 17.86
N THR A 114 14.40 2.64 18.53
CA THR A 114 15.13 2.87 19.79
C THR A 114 14.24 3.47 20.87
N LEU A 115 14.46 3.04 22.10
CA LEU A 115 13.89 3.61 23.32
C LEU A 115 15.00 4.18 24.18
N THR A 116 14.82 5.43 24.62
CA THR A 116 15.72 6.06 25.60
C THR A 116 15.10 6.03 26.99
N PHE A 117 15.86 5.51 27.94
CA PHE A 117 15.55 5.49 29.36
C PHE A 117 16.50 6.47 30.07
N THR A 118 15.97 7.36 30.88
CA THR A 118 16.74 8.34 31.65
C THR A 118 16.94 7.87 33.09
N PRO A 119 17.90 8.45 33.84
CA PRO A 119 18.06 8.18 35.27
C PRO A 119 16.78 8.34 36.11
N THR A 120 15.84 9.18 35.66
CA THR A 120 14.59 9.47 36.39
C THR A 120 13.42 8.57 36.02
N ASP A 121 13.47 7.90 34.86
CA ASP A 121 12.35 7.10 34.33
C ASP A 121 12.77 5.71 33.82
N TRP A 122 13.97 5.25 34.17
CA TRP A 122 14.53 3.97 33.70
C TRP A 122 13.64 2.77 34.01
N ASN A 123 12.95 2.79 35.14
CA ASN A 123 12.07 1.71 35.58
C ASN A 123 10.61 1.91 35.14
N GLN A 124 10.31 2.94 34.33
CA GLN A 124 8.95 3.15 33.84
C GLN A 124 8.68 2.21 32.66
N THR A 125 7.51 1.57 32.69
CA THR A 125 7.05 0.73 31.59
C THR A 125 6.81 1.59 30.34
N ARG A 126 7.36 1.15 29.21
CA ARG A 126 7.15 1.74 27.88
C ARG A 126 6.39 0.78 27.00
N THR A 127 5.51 1.31 26.15
CA THR A 127 4.80 0.51 25.14
C THR A 127 5.53 0.65 23.82
N VAL A 128 5.85 -0.49 23.22
CA VAL A 128 6.45 -0.60 21.89
C VAL A 128 5.41 -1.18 20.95
N TRP A 129 5.28 -0.56 19.79
CA TRP A 129 4.40 -0.99 18.71
C TRP A 129 5.20 -1.78 17.70
N PHE A 130 4.53 -2.71 17.03
CA PHE A 130 5.08 -3.40 15.88
C PHE A 130 4.00 -3.72 14.85
N ILE A 131 4.42 -3.99 13.62
CA ILE A 131 3.56 -4.47 12.54
C ILE A 131 4.11 -5.81 12.07
N ALA A 132 3.25 -6.83 12.01
CA ALA A 132 3.55 -8.09 11.34
C ALA A 132 3.22 -7.94 9.85
N GLU A 133 4.19 -7.56 9.05
CA GLU A 133 3.99 -7.26 7.63
C GLU A 133 3.53 -8.49 6.85
N LYS A 134 2.79 -8.26 5.76
CA LYS A 134 2.44 -9.29 4.78
C LYS A 134 3.71 -9.81 4.09
N ASP A 135 3.88 -11.12 4.03
CA ASP A 135 5.07 -11.74 3.45
C ASP A 135 4.90 -12.27 2.02
N GLY A 136 3.67 -12.25 1.51
CA GLY A 136 3.33 -12.70 0.15
C GLY A 136 3.27 -14.22 0.01
N VAL A 137 3.33 -14.96 1.11
CA VAL A 137 3.26 -16.42 1.13
C VAL A 137 1.88 -16.87 1.62
N SER A 138 1.30 -17.86 0.96
CA SER A 138 -0.06 -18.33 1.27
C SER A 138 -0.19 -19.14 2.57
N THR A 139 0.88 -19.33 3.33
CA THR A 139 0.94 -20.17 4.53
C THR A 139 1.26 -19.37 5.78
N ASP A 140 0.72 -19.78 6.92
CA ASP A 140 1.02 -19.18 8.23
C ASP A 140 2.52 -19.21 8.55
N ARG A 141 3.03 -18.12 9.10
CA ARG A 141 4.40 -17.98 9.59
C ARG A 141 4.47 -18.44 11.04
N LEU A 142 4.77 -19.73 11.22
CA LEU A 142 4.77 -20.39 12.53
C LEU A 142 6.01 -20.11 13.40
N THR A 143 7.11 -19.67 12.80
CA THR A 143 8.40 -19.46 13.49
C THR A 143 9.16 -18.26 12.90
N GLY A 144 10.14 -17.73 13.64
CA GLY A 144 11.01 -16.65 13.15
C GLY A 144 10.44 -15.24 13.33
N ASN A 145 9.38 -15.12 14.13
CA ASN A 145 8.67 -13.87 14.39
C ASN A 145 9.29 -13.18 15.60
N THR A 146 10.58 -12.86 15.49
CA THR A 146 11.36 -12.36 16.60
C THR A 146 11.81 -10.92 16.37
N ILE A 147 11.85 -10.17 17.46
CA ILE A 147 12.42 -8.84 17.56
C ILE A 147 13.67 -8.97 18.41
N ALA A 148 14.84 -8.88 17.78
CA ALA A 148 16.09 -8.81 18.51
C ALA A 148 16.20 -7.45 19.22
N TYR A 149 16.87 -7.42 20.37
CA TYR A 149 17.14 -6.19 21.08
C TYR A 149 18.56 -6.14 21.64
N SER A 150 19.07 -4.93 21.81
CA SER A 150 20.33 -4.68 22.51
C SER A 150 20.23 -3.46 23.44
N LEU A 151 20.69 -3.62 24.67
CA LEU A 151 20.80 -2.55 25.67
C LEU A 151 22.28 -2.30 25.95
N ASN A 152 22.73 -1.08 25.68
CA ASN A 152 24.10 -0.67 25.99
C ASN A 152 24.12 0.13 27.32
N THR A 153 24.80 -0.40 28.33
CA THR A 153 24.99 0.25 29.64
C THR A 153 26.34 0.96 29.78
N GLY A 154 27.06 1.14 28.68
CA GLY A 154 28.41 1.72 28.62
C GLY A 154 29.53 0.73 28.96
N SER A 155 29.29 -0.21 29.88
CA SER A 155 30.26 -1.25 30.27
C SER A 155 29.89 -2.65 29.77
N THR A 156 28.63 -2.88 29.40
CA THR A 156 28.13 -4.18 28.93
C THR A 156 27.04 -3.96 27.90
N ILE A 157 26.96 -4.86 26.93
CA ILE A 157 25.86 -4.93 25.98
C ILE A 157 25.06 -6.18 26.30
N THR A 158 23.82 -5.98 26.74
CA THR A 158 22.87 -7.09 26.90
C THR A 158 22.12 -7.26 25.59
N THR A 159 21.99 -8.49 25.10
CA THR A 159 21.22 -8.80 23.89
C THR A 159 20.21 -9.90 24.16
N GLY A 160 19.15 -9.94 23.35
CA GLY A 160 18.15 -10.99 23.42
C GLY A 160 17.18 -10.92 22.25
N THR A 161 16.17 -11.78 22.29
CA THR A 161 15.08 -11.83 21.31
C THR A 161 13.74 -11.91 22.02
N PHE A 162 12.79 -11.12 21.56
CA PHE A 162 11.39 -11.20 21.96
C PHE A 162 10.60 -11.88 20.83
N ASP A 163 9.85 -12.94 21.15
CA ASP A 163 9.03 -13.68 20.18
C ASP A 163 7.57 -13.21 20.27
N ILE A 164 7.01 -12.78 19.15
CA ILE A 164 5.60 -12.33 19.06
C ILE A 164 4.61 -13.49 18.83
N GLY A 165 5.10 -14.72 18.71
CA GLY A 165 4.30 -15.91 18.43
C GLY A 165 4.04 -16.12 16.93
N SER A 166 3.13 -17.03 16.59
CA SER A 166 2.78 -17.33 15.20
C SER A 166 2.03 -16.18 14.54
N VAL A 167 2.27 -15.97 13.24
CA VAL A 167 1.52 -15.02 12.41
C VAL A 167 0.73 -15.82 11.37
N LYS A 168 -0.60 -15.70 11.44
CA LYS A 168 -1.56 -16.26 10.51
C LYS A 168 -1.55 -15.46 9.21
N ASN A 169 -1.44 -16.17 8.10
CA ASN A 169 -1.57 -15.59 6.78
C ASN A 169 -2.97 -14.98 6.63
N THR A 170 -3.01 -13.70 6.25
CA THR A 170 -4.26 -13.03 5.87
C THR A 170 -4.18 -12.41 4.48
N TYR A 171 -3.02 -12.53 3.84
CA TYR A 171 -2.74 -11.98 2.54
C TYR A 171 -2.23 -13.07 1.60
N ALA A 172 -3.13 -13.57 0.76
CA ALA A 172 -2.77 -14.37 -0.39
C ALA A 172 -2.86 -13.46 -1.63
N PRO A 173 -1.72 -12.91 -2.12
CA PRO A 173 -1.74 -12.10 -3.34
C PRO A 173 -2.32 -12.92 -4.49
N ASP A 174 -3.13 -12.29 -5.32
CA ASP A 174 -3.67 -12.91 -6.52
C ASP A 174 -2.77 -12.55 -7.69
N THR A 175 -1.67 -13.27 -7.81
CA THR A 175 -0.63 -13.09 -8.85
C THR A 175 -1.13 -13.46 -10.26
N THR A 176 -2.44 -13.46 -10.49
CA THR A 176 -3.07 -13.68 -11.79
C THR A 176 -3.85 -12.46 -12.27
N ARG A 177 -3.99 -11.43 -11.43
CA ARG A 177 -4.69 -10.19 -11.76
C ARG A 177 -4.08 -9.01 -11.03
N PHE A 178 -4.13 -7.85 -11.68
CA PHE A 178 -3.71 -6.60 -11.05
C PHE A 178 -4.47 -6.33 -9.74
N ASN A 179 -3.77 -5.96 -8.67
CA ASN A 179 -4.37 -5.52 -7.41
C ASN A 179 -3.82 -4.18 -6.91
N ILE A 180 -4.62 -3.48 -6.12
CA ILE A 180 -4.19 -2.28 -5.41
C ILE A 180 -4.44 -2.52 -3.93
N ASP A 181 -3.36 -2.70 -3.18
CA ASP A 181 -3.40 -2.81 -1.73
C ASP A 181 -3.36 -1.43 -1.08
N LEU A 182 -4.29 -1.17 -0.17
CA LEU A 182 -4.33 0.06 0.61
C LEU A 182 -3.80 -0.17 2.02
N ASP A 183 -2.83 0.63 2.42
CA ASP A 183 -2.20 0.55 3.74
C ASP A 183 -2.52 1.80 4.58
N PHE A 184 -3.29 1.60 5.65
CA PHE A 184 -3.77 2.67 6.53
C PHE A 184 -2.94 2.80 7.82
N ARG A 185 -1.72 2.24 7.88
CA ARG A 185 -0.87 2.27 9.11
C ARG A 185 -0.60 3.68 9.63
N ASN A 186 -0.66 4.68 8.75
CA ASN A 186 -0.38 6.07 9.06
C ASN A 186 -1.61 6.85 9.56
N ASP A 187 -2.77 6.21 9.73
CA ASP A 187 -3.96 6.84 10.32
C ASP A 187 -3.82 6.98 11.84
N THR A 188 -3.17 8.06 12.28
CA THR A 188 -3.01 8.37 13.72
C THR A 188 -4.22 9.08 14.32
N THR A 189 -5.18 9.50 13.48
CA THR A 189 -6.32 10.33 13.90
C THR A 189 -7.63 9.56 13.99
N GLY A 190 -7.68 8.33 13.46
CA GLY A 190 -8.90 7.55 13.33
C GLY A 190 -9.83 8.07 12.23
N PHE A 191 -9.30 8.86 11.29
CA PHE A 191 -10.05 9.38 10.15
C PHE A 191 -10.54 8.25 9.23
N TRP A 192 -9.74 7.20 9.07
CA TRP A 192 -10.03 6.04 8.24
C TRP A 192 -10.79 4.99 9.04
N THR A 193 -12.05 5.29 9.36
CA THR A 193 -12.99 4.31 9.92
C THR A 193 -13.21 3.14 8.95
N GLU A 194 -13.75 2.02 9.43
CA GLU A 194 -14.04 0.85 8.59
C GLU A 194 -14.90 1.21 7.36
N ALA A 195 -15.94 2.03 7.55
CA ALA A 195 -16.79 2.50 6.45
C ALA A 195 -16.02 3.32 5.41
N ARG A 196 -15.08 4.17 5.84
CA ARG A 196 -14.25 4.99 4.95
C ARG A 196 -13.17 4.17 4.24
N ARG A 197 -12.58 3.19 4.92
CA ARG A 197 -11.68 2.21 4.30
C ARG A 197 -12.40 1.42 3.21
N ALA A 198 -13.66 1.03 3.42
CA ALA A 198 -14.46 0.37 2.40
C ALA A 198 -14.73 1.28 1.18
N ILE A 199 -14.96 2.58 1.38
CA ILE A 199 -15.07 3.55 0.27
C ILE A 199 -13.76 3.65 -0.51
N ALA A 200 -12.62 3.74 0.18
CA ALA A 200 -11.31 3.79 -0.45
C ALA A 200 -10.99 2.50 -1.22
N GLN A 201 -11.29 1.34 -0.63
CA GLN A 201 -11.11 0.05 -1.29
C GLN A 201 -11.97 -0.05 -2.55
N LYS A 202 -13.22 0.41 -2.51
CA LYS A 202 -14.08 0.46 -3.71
C LYS A 202 -13.44 1.33 -4.82
N ALA A 203 -12.86 2.48 -4.46
CA ALA A 203 -12.18 3.33 -5.44
C ALA A 203 -10.96 2.63 -6.07
N ALA A 204 -10.19 1.87 -5.28
CA ALA A 204 -9.09 1.04 -5.76
C ALA A 204 -9.58 -0.09 -6.68
N ASP A 205 -10.62 -0.82 -6.28
CA ASP A 205 -11.20 -1.92 -7.06
C ASP A 205 -11.77 -1.43 -8.41
N ASP A 206 -12.40 -0.24 -8.42
CA ASP A 206 -12.92 0.39 -9.64
C ASP A 206 -11.84 0.90 -10.60
N TRP A 207 -10.57 1.00 -10.16
CA TRP A 207 -9.42 1.22 -11.05
C TRP A 207 -8.89 -0.10 -11.62
N VAL A 208 -8.89 -1.15 -10.81
CA VAL A 208 -8.46 -2.49 -11.23
C VAL A 208 -9.40 -3.04 -12.31
N TYR A 209 -10.71 -2.97 -12.07
CA TYR A 209 -11.71 -3.57 -12.94
C TYR A 209 -13.04 -2.83 -12.94
N ARG A 210 -13.48 -2.41 -14.12
CA ARG A 210 -14.81 -1.83 -14.36
C ARG A 210 -15.70 -2.79 -15.12
N ILE A 211 -16.51 -3.52 -14.36
CA ILE A 211 -17.48 -4.50 -14.85
C ILE A 211 -18.42 -3.88 -15.89
N ASP A 212 -18.94 -2.68 -15.63
CA ASP A 212 -19.94 -2.01 -16.46
C ASP A 212 -19.39 -1.54 -17.80
N LEU A 213 -18.07 -1.31 -17.90
CA LEU A 213 -17.41 -0.89 -19.13
C LEU A 213 -16.59 -2.02 -19.79
N GLY A 214 -16.34 -3.12 -19.07
CA GLY A 214 -15.50 -4.22 -19.53
C GLY A 214 -14.00 -3.89 -19.58
N TYR A 215 -13.54 -2.85 -18.88
CA TYR A 215 -12.13 -2.47 -18.81
C TYR A 215 -11.47 -3.05 -17.57
N GLN A 216 -10.27 -3.61 -17.75
CA GLN A 216 -9.47 -4.19 -16.69
C GLN A 216 -8.00 -3.89 -16.91
N ILE A 217 -7.28 -3.53 -15.84
CA ILE A 217 -5.81 -3.58 -15.85
C ILE A 217 -5.41 -5.06 -15.82
N VAL A 218 -4.78 -5.53 -16.89
CA VAL A 218 -4.30 -6.93 -17.01
C VAL A 218 -2.79 -7.03 -16.92
N SER A 219 -2.10 -5.91 -16.72
CA SER A 219 -0.72 -5.94 -16.23
C SER A 219 -0.66 -6.79 -14.97
N GLU A 220 0.37 -7.62 -14.87
CA GLU A 220 0.73 -8.27 -13.61
C GLU A 220 2.20 -7.97 -13.40
N TRP A 221 2.49 -7.39 -12.25
CA TRP A 221 3.83 -7.18 -11.79
C TRP A 221 3.89 -7.65 -10.34
N THR A 222 4.34 -8.88 -10.09
CA THR A 222 4.44 -9.40 -8.71
C THR A 222 5.85 -9.34 -8.13
N GLY A 223 6.00 -9.74 -6.86
CA GLY A 223 7.27 -10.15 -6.30
C GLY A 223 8.21 -9.07 -5.77
N ILE A 224 7.72 -7.86 -5.48
CA ILE A 224 8.56 -6.84 -4.81
C ILE A 224 8.46 -7.02 -3.29
N GLN A 225 9.60 -7.16 -2.63
CA GLN A 225 9.68 -7.01 -1.19
C GLN A 225 10.19 -5.61 -0.87
N LEU A 226 9.39 -4.82 -0.16
CA LEU A 226 9.85 -3.55 0.38
C LEU A 226 10.75 -3.80 1.57
N ASN A 227 11.80 -2.99 1.70
CA ASN A 227 12.67 -2.96 2.88
C ASN A 227 13.28 -1.56 3.00
N ASN A 228 12.40 -0.56 3.01
CA ASN A 228 12.75 0.84 2.84
C ASN A 228 12.11 1.68 3.94
N ALA A 229 12.72 2.83 4.22
CA ALA A 229 12.07 3.92 4.92
C ALA A 229 11.38 4.80 3.86
N ILE A 230 10.11 5.10 4.06
CA ILE A 230 9.28 5.87 3.13
C ILE A 230 8.86 7.17 3.79
N SER A 231 9.13 8.28 3.12
CA SER A 231 8.77 9.64 3.57
C SER A 231 7.28 9.87 3.47
N LYS A 232 6.62 10.45 4.48
CA LYS A 232 5.18 10.74 4.42
C LYS A 232 4.87 11.96 3.56
N ILE A 233 3.76 11.95 2.84
CA ILE A 233 3.19 13.17 2.24
C ILE A 233 2.82 14.16 3.35
N GLY A 234 3.28 15.40 3.22
CA GLY A 234 3.03 16.51 4.12
C GLY A 234 1.80 17.34 3.75
N ASN A 235 1.47 18.31 4.60
CA ASN A 235 0.30 19.18 4.45
C ASN A 235 0.34 20.08 3.20
N ASP A 236 1.51 20.27 2.60
CA ASP A 236 1.73 21.04 1.38
C ASP A 236 1.84 20.15 0.13
N GLY A 237 1.60 18.84 0.28
CA GLY A 237 1.74 17.85 -0.79
C GLY A 237 3.17 17.40 -1.04
N ASN A 238 4.16 17.99 -0.38
CA ASN A 238 5.56 17.55 -0.48
C ASN A 238 5.86 16.44 0.52
N TYR A 239 6.83 15.58 0.19
CA TYR A 239 7.31 14.58 1.13
C TYR A 239 8.04 15.22 2.32
N THR A 240 7.65 14.82 3.52
CA THR A 240 8.25 15.26 4.78
C THR A 240 9.49 14.44 5.12
N ALA A 241 10.34 14.95 6.01
CA ALA A 241 11.46 14.16 6.57
C ALA A 241 11.00 13.04 7.52
N GLN A 242 9.70 12.92 7.81
CA GLN A 242 9.16 11.86 8.65
C GLN A 242 9.04 10.59 7.82
N THR A 243 9.83 9.59 8.17
CA THR A 243 9.84 8.31 7.46
C THR A 243 9.24 7.20 8.29
N PHE A 244 8.50 6.30 7.66
CA PHE A 244 8.10 5.04 8.27
C PHE A 244 8.80 3.90 7.55
N SER A 245 9.24 2.90 8.31
CA SER A 245 9.81 1.68 7.76
C SER A 245 8.70 0.75 7.32
N THR A 246 8.93 0.03 6.22
CA THR A 246 8.07 -1.06 5.79
C THR A 246 8.93 -2.24 5.35
N LYS A 247 8.43 -3.45 5.62
CA LYS A 247 9.03 -4.69 5.11
C LYS A 247 8.05 -5.54 4.30
N GLN A 248 6.99 -4.92 3.79
CA GLN A 248 5.86 -5.63 3.20
C GLN A 248 6.16 -6.17 1.80
N TYR A 249 5.58 -7.32 1.48
CA TYR A 249 5.40 -7.76 0.11
C TYR A 249 4.44 -6.84 -0.67
N VAL A 250 4.76 -6.64 -1.94
CA VAL A 250 3.96 -5.92 -2.91
C VAL A 250 3.77 -6.85 -4.10
N ASP A 251 2.51 -7.16 -4.36
CA ASP A 251 2.07 -7.75 -5.61
C ASP A 251 2.12 -6.63 -6.67
N ASP A 252 1.00 -6.07 -7.15
CA ASP A 252 1.08 -5.07 -8.21
C ASP A 252 1.32 -3.64 -7.72
N LEU A 253 0.43 -3.10 -6.88
CA LEU A 253 0.53 -1.73 -6.37
C LEU A 253 0.17 -1.67 -4.88
N LEU A 254 1.09 -1.11 -4.08
CA LEU A 254 0.82 -0.75 -2.69
C LEU A 254 0.67 0.77 -2.55
N VAL A 255 -0.44 1.22 -1.97
CA VAL A 255 -0.72 2.63 -1.70
C VAL A 255 -0.78 2.88 -0.20
N PHE A 256 0.15 3.69 0.32
CA PHE A 256 0.05 4.16 1.70
C PHE A 256 -0.95 5.31 1.79
N VAL A 257 -1.96 5.14 2.64
CA VAL A 257 -3.07 6.05 2.81
C VAL A 257 -2.86 6.88 4.07
N ASN A 258 -2.77 8.20 3.88
CA ASN A 258 -2.46 9.16 4.93
C ASN A 258 -3.60 10.17 5.12
N THR A 259 -3.46 11.01 6.13
CA THR A 259 -4.27 12.22 6.34
C THR A 259 -3.38 13.44 6.31
N ILE A 260 -3.88 14.54 5.76
CA ILE A 260 -3.20 15.85 5.70
C ILE A 260 -4.10 16.94 6.26
N ASN A 261 -3.55 18.11 6.57
CA ASN A 261 -4.32 19.30 6.88
C ASN A 261 -3.85 20.44 5.99
N THR A 262 -4.59 20.67 4.91
CA THR A 262 -4.26 21.69 3.89
C THR A 262 -4.86 23.05 4.22
N ALA A 263 -5.56 23.16 5.36
CA ALA A 263 -6.41 24.30 5.69
C ALA A 263 -7.44 24.64 4.58
N GLY A 264 -7.93 23.62 3.88
CA GLY A 264 -8.96 23.75 2.83
C GLY A 264 -8.42 24.17 1.46
N THR A 265 -7.10 24.10 1.23
CA THR A 265 -6.49 24.44 -0.06
C THR A 265 -6.48 23.27 -1.04
N ALA A 266 -6.56 22.02 -0.57
CA ALA A 266 -6.70 20.83 -1.40
C ALA A 266 -7.56 19.75 -0.71
N GLY A 267 -8.22 18.92 -1.51
CA GLY A 267 -8.97 17.75 -1.00
C GLY A 267 -8.08 16.55 -0.72
N GLY A 268 -6.95 16.45 -1.42
CA GLY A 268 -5.98 15.39 -1.26
C GLY A 268 -4.72 15.66 -2.07
N TYR A 269 -3.73 14.79 -1.87
CA TYR A 269 -2.54 14.66 -2.70
C TYR A 269 -2.26 13.19 -2.93
N GLY A 270 -1.70 12.86 -4.08
CA GLY A 270 -1.41 11.50 -4.47
C GLY A 270 -0.29 11.45 -5.49
N GLY A 271 0.42 10.33 -5.51
CA GLY A 271 1.48 10.11 -6.49
C GLY A 271 2.29 8.85 -6.23
N PRO A 272 3.08 8.42 -7.22
CA PRO A 272 3.94 7.28 -7.07
C PRO A 272 5.13 7.61 -6.15
N GLU A 273 5.64 6.59 -5.49
CA GLU A 273 6.90 6.62 -4.75
C GLU A 273 8.04 6.30 -5.73
N TYR A 274 8.54 7.33 -6.42
CA TYR A 274 9.47 7.18 -7.55
C TYR A 274 10.76 6.43 -7.20
N GLU A 275 11.20 6.46 -5.94
CA GLU A 275 12.40 5.75 -5.49
C GLU A 275 12.22 4.22 -5.43
N ILE A 276 10.98 3.75 -5.37
CA ILE A 276 10.61 2.35 -5.09
C ILE A 276 9.75 1.75 -6.21
N GLY A 277 9.07 2.59 -7.00
CA GLY A 277 8.11 2.21 -8.04
C GLY A 277 8.40 2.77 -9.43
N GLY A 278 9.59 3.29 -9.70
CA GLY A 278 9.98 3.74 -11.05
C GLY A 278 9.97 5.25 -11.22
N TRP A 279 11.12 5.80 -11.61
CA TRP A 279 11.32 7.20 -11.95
C TRP A 279 10.80 7.51 -13.37
N LEU A 280 10.58 8.79 -13.69
CA LEU A 280 10.38 9.37 -15.03
C LEU A 280 11.56 9.14 -16.04
N THR A 281 12.32 8.05 -15.96
CA THR A 281 13.59 7.82 -16.72
C THR A 281 13.79 6.35 -16.95
N SER A 282 13.10 5.50 -16.19
CA SER A 282 13.12 4.07 -16.48
C SER A 282 11.90 3.74 -17.32
N PRO A 283 12.07 3.44 -18.62
CA PRO A 283 10.96 3.02 -19.48
C PRO A 283 10.31 1.72 -19.03
N ASP A 284 11.00 0.93 -18.22
CA ASP A 284 10.59 -0.42 -17.84
C ASP A 284 9.98 -0.50 -16.43
N LEU A 285 9.91 0.62 -15.69
CA LEU A 285 9.36 0.64 -14.34
C LEU A 285 8.00 1.34 -14.31
N MET A 286 6.98 0.57 -13.96
CA MET A 286 5.63 1.07 -13.69
C MET A 286 5.46 1.30 -12.19
N PRO A 287 4.61 2.25 -11.77
CA PRO A 287 4.32 2.47 -10.35
C PRO A 287 3.95 1.18 -9.61
N ARG A 288 4.75 0.84 -8.59
CA ARG A 288 4.52 -0.32 -7.70
C ARG A 288 4.23 0.10 -6.25
N VAL A 289 4.64 1.30 -5.89
CA VAL A 289 4.38 1.89 -4.58
C VAL A 289 3.95 3.32 -4.81
N GLY A 290 2.94 3.77 -4.09
CA GLY A 290 2.48 5.14 -4.09
C GLY A 290 1.96 5.56 -2.74
N GLN A 291 1.58 6.82 -2.64
CA GLN A 291 0.94 7.35 -1.45
C GLN A 291 -0.22 8.23 -1.87
N ILE A 292 -1.25 8.23 -1.03
CA ILE A 292 -2.29 9.25 -1.06
C ILE A 292 -2.43 9.86 0.33
N ALA A 293 -2.88 11.10 0.38
CA ALA A 293 -3.22 11.77 1.62
C ALA A 293 -4.50 12.58 1.42
N ILE A 294 -5.49 12.36 2.28
CA ILE A 294 -6.80 13.02 2.16
C ILE A 294 -6.99 14.01 3.30
N ASP A 295 -7.50 15.20 2.99
CA ASP A 295 -7.83 16.20 3.98
C ASP A 295 -9.10 15.78 4.75
N PRO A 296 -9.09 15.79 6.10
CA PRO A 296 -10.26 15.45 6.90
C PRO A 296 -11.52 16.28 6.63
N ALA A 297 -11.39 17.45 6.02
CA ALA A 297 -12.52 18.26 5.56
C ALA A 297 -13.31 17.61 4.40
N VAL A 298 -12.72 16.63 3.70
CA VAL A 298 -13.44 15.83 2.70
C VAL A 298 -14.46 14.94 3.41
N GLY A 299 -15.74 15.34 3.29
CA GLY A 299 -16.85 14.55 3.81
C GLY A 299 -17.08 13.26 3.01
N ASP A 300 -17.75 12.28 3.64
CA ASP A 300 -17.97 10.93 3.10
C ASP A 300 -18.59 10.92 1.71
N ARG A 301 -19.45 11.93 1.42
CA ARG A 301 -20.10 12.11 0.11
C ARG A 301 -19.10 12.21 -1.05
N TYR A 302 -17.95 12.84 -0.83
CA TYR A 302 -16.93 13.08 -1.87
C TYR A 302 -15.67 12.25 -1.68
N LEU A 303 -15.61 11.45 -0.61
CA LEU A 303 -14.43 10.66 -0.26
C LEU A 303 -14.04 9.69 -1.37
N TYR A 304 -15.03 9.03 -2.00
CA TYR A 304 -14.77 8.15 -3.14
C TYR A 304 -14.03 8.88 -4.27
N ASN A 305 -14.52 10.07 -4.64
CA ASN A 305 -13.96 10.85 -5.74
C ASN A 305 -12.55 11.34 -5.43
N ALA A 306 -12.33 11.86 -4.22
CA ALA A 306 -11.01 12.29 -3.79
C ALA A 306 -10.02 11.11 -3.81
N VAL A 307 -10.37 9.97 -3.19
CA VAL A 307 -9.50 8.79 -3.19
C VAL A 307 -9.27 8.25 -4.60
N SER A 308 -10.31 8.14 -5.43
CA SER A 308 -10.18 7.65 -6.80
C SER A 308 -9.28 8.55 -7.64
N HIS A 309 -9.40 9.88 -7.48
CA HIS A 309 -8.51 10.85 -8.12
C HIS A 309 -7.05 10.64 -7.69
N GLU A 310 -6.78 10.59 -6.38
CA GLU A 310 -5.40 10.42 -5.89
C GLU A 310 -4.81 9.05 -6.28
N ILE A 311 -5.63 7.99 -6.34
CA ILE A 311 -5.18 6.68 -6.87
C ILE A 311 -4.79 6.80 -8.34
N GLY A 312 -5.51 7.58 -9.15
CA GLY A 312 -5.12 7.86 -10.53
C GLY A 312 -3.69 8.42 -10.60
N HIS A 313 -3.35 9.38 -9.74
CA HIS A 313 -1.97 9.88 -9.64
C HIS A 313 -0.99 8.78 -9.24
N THR A 314 -1.33 7.92 -8.26
CA THR A 314 -0.44 6.79 -7.87
C THR A 314 -0.19 5.80 -9.01
N LEU A 315 -1.15 5.62 -9.92
CA LEU A 315 -1.00 4.79 -11.12
C LEU A 315 -0.13 5.44 -12.20
N GLY A 316 0.31 6.69 -12.02
CA GLY A 316 1.16 7.39 -12.99
C GLY A 316 0.38 8.07 -14.13
N LEU A 317 -0.92 8.30 -13.96
CA LEU A 317 -1.73 9.00 -14.96
C LEU A 317 -1.21 10.41 -15.25
N VAL A 318 -1.54 10.91 -16.45
CA VAL A 318 -1.20 12.26 -16.91
C VAL A 318 0.28 12.59 -16.76
N GLY A 319 1.13 11.62 -17.15
CA GLY A 319 2.57 11.82 -17.23
C GLY A 319 3.35 11.69 -15.92
N LEU A 320 2.75 11.10 -14.89
CA LEU A 320 3.43 10.74 -13.65
C LEU A 320 4.17 9.39 -13.73
N ASN A 321 4.31 8.82 -14.93
CA ASN A 321 5.29 7.77 -15.24
C ASN A 321 6.00 8.07 -16.56
N TRP A 322 7.06 7.32 -16.89
CA TRP A 322 7.86 7.60 -18.09
C TRP A 322 7.06 7.56 -19.39
N ALA A 323 6.30 6.49 -19.61
CA ALA A 323 5.56 6.30 -20.85
C ALA A 323 4.50 7.41 -21.05
N GLY A 324 3.79 7.80 -19.99
CA GLY A 324 2.84 8.90 -20.01
C GLY A 324 3.51 10.26 -20.20
N PHE A 325 4.67 10.48 -19.58
CA PHE A 325 5.42 11.73 -19.69
C PHE A 325 5.81 12.01 -21.15
N LEU A 326 6.22 10.97 -21.88
CA LEU A 326 6.52 11.07 -23.31
C LEU A 326 5.32 11.46 -24.17
N GLN A 327 4.09 11.28 -23.69
CA GLN A 327 2.88 11.69 -24.39
C GLN A 327 2.54 13.17 -24.18
N GLN A 328 3.22 13.88 -23.28
CA GLN A 328 2.88 15.27 -22.99
C GLN A 328 3.51 16.25 -23.98
N ASP A 329 2.78 17.31 -24.29
CA ASP A 329 3.32 18.55 -24.84
C ASP A 329 3.02 19.67 -23.85
N LEU A 330 4.06 20.16 -23.19
CA LEU A 330 3.95 21.19 -22.15
C LEU A 330 4.55 22.53 -22.60
N THR A 331 4.83 22.68 -23.90
CA THR A 331 5.59 23.82 -24.44
C THR A 331 4.92 25.17 -24.20
N THR A 332 3.59 25.22 -24.32
CA THR A 332 2.78 26.43 -24.09
C THR A 332 1.57 26.08 -23.23
N PRO A 333 1.36 26.73 -22.06
CA PRO A 333 0.26 26.39 -21.16
C PRO A 333 -1.12 26.34 -21.83
N GLN A 334 -1.39 27.29 -22.73
CA GLN A 334 -2.67 27.44 -23.43
C GLN A 334 -2.91 26.37 -24.51
N THR A 335 -1.90 25.57 -24.84
CA THR A 335 -2.01 24.48 -25.81
C THR A 335 -1.44 23.18 -25.27
N ALA A 336 -1.25 23.07 -23.95
CA ALA A 336 -0.64 21.89 -23.37
C ALA A 336 -1.59 20.69 -23.46
N ILE A 337 -1.08 19.55 -23.90
CA ILE A 337 -1.89 18.39 -24.29
C ILE A 337 -1.22 17.08 -23.88
N PHE A 338 -2.04 16.04 -23.72
CA PHE A 338 -1.60 14.64 -23.70
C PHE A 338 -1.98 13.97 -25.03
N LYS A 339 -0.97 13.44 -25.72
CA LYS A 339 -1.00 13.03 -27.15
C LYS A 339 -1.07 11.52 -27.36
N GLY A 340 -1.45 10.77 -26.32
CA GLY A 340 -1.51 9.32 -26.39
C GLY A 340 -2.49 8.84 -27.46
N ALA A 341 -2.13 7.75 -28.16
CA ALA A 341 -2.90 7.27 -29.30
C ALA A 341 -4.26 6.70 -28.89
N TYR A 342 -4.32 5.99 -27.77
CA TYR A 342 -5.57 5.39 -27.27
C TYR A 342 -6.52 6.45 -26.74
N SER A 343 -6.03 7.38 -25.92
CA SER A 343 -6.78 8.51 -25.38
C SER A 343 -7.30 9.44 -26.49
N THR A 344 -6.50 9.68 -27.53
CA THR A 344 -6.93 10.42 -28.73
C THR A 344 -8.08 9.71 -29.44
N ALA A 345 -7.99 8.39 -29.62
CA ALA A 345 -9.02 7.62 -30.32
C ALA A 345 -10.38 7.69 -29.59
N VAL A 346 -10.37 7.58 -28.25
CA VAL A 346 -11.61 7.66 -27.45
C VAL A 346 -12.11 9.09 -27.27
N ASN A 347 -11.23 10.10 -27.41
CA ASN A 347 -11.57 11.52 -27.37
C ASN A 347 -11.97 12.09 -28.75
N GLY A 348 -12.59 11.26 -29.61
CA GLY A 348 -13.09 11.68 -30.91
C GLY A 348 -12.01 12.12 -31.89
N GLY A 349 -10.80 11.59 -31.78
CA GLY A 349 -9.65 11.92 -32.63
C GLY A 349 -8.89 13.17 -32.19
N ASN A 350 -9.22 13.77 -31.04
CA ASN A 350 -8.54 14.96 -30.51
C ASN A 350 -7.62 14.58 -29.35
N PHE A 351 -6.48 15.27 -29.23
CA PHE A 351 -5.63 15.16 -28.04
C PHE A 351 -6.38 15.62 -26.78
N ILE A 352 -5.94 15.12 -25.63
CA ILE A 352 -6.53 15.51 -24.34
C ILE A 352 -5.96 16.88 -23.95
N PRO A 353 -6.76 17.96 -23.87
CA PRO A 353 -6.28 19.22 -23.33
C PRO A 353 -5.97 19.10 -21.84
N LEU A 354 -4.87 19.71 -21.40
CA LEU A 354 -4.48 19.78 -19.99
C LEU A 354 -5.05 21.03 -19.31
N GLN A 355 -5.18 20.97 -17.99
CA GLN A 355 -5.83 21.98 -17.15
C GLN A 355 -5.20 23.38 -17.28
N SER A 356 -3.94 23.48 -17.68
CA SER A 356 -3.26 24.75 -17.94
C SER A 356 -3.94 25.57 -19.05
N GLN A 357 -4.72 24.93 -19.92
CA GLN A 357 -5.52 25.61 -20.93
C GLN A 357 -6.71 26.37 -20.35
N ASP A 358 -7.22 25.96 -19.18
CA ASP A 358 -8.33 26.65 -18.49
C ASP A 358 -7.87 27.91 -17.74
N GLY A 359 -6.57 28.18 -17.74
CA GLY A 359 -5.94 29.31 -17.05
C GLY A 359 -5.18 28.90 -15.78
N PRO A 360 -4.58 29.88 -15.09
CA PRO A 360 -3.90 29.63 -13.83
C PRO A 360 -4.87 29.15 -12.75
N ASN A 361 -4.42 28.22 -11.91
CA ASN A 361 -5.17 27.77 -10.74
C ASN A 361 -5.49 28.99 -9.85
N PRO A 362 -6.75 29.21 -9.45
CA PRO A 362 -7.15 30.41 -8.71
C PRO A 362 -6.59 30.46 -7.28
N VAL A 363 -6.17 29.33 -6.72
CA VAL A 363 -5.58 29.22 -5.38
C VAL A 363 -4.08 29.48 -5.43
N THR A 364 -3.36 28.85 -6.35
CA THR A 364 -1.88 28.92 -6.38
C THR A 364 -1.35 30.01 -7.32
N GLY A 365 -2.16 30.46 -8.28
CA GLY A 365 -1.74 31.36 -9.36
C GLY A 365 -0.84 30.69 -10.41
N THR A 366 -0.64 29.37 -10.35
CA THR A 366 0.24 28.61 -11.26
C THR A 366 -0.57 27.82 -12.28
N TYR A 367 0.04 27.50 -13.43
CA TYR A 367 -0.57 26.59 -14.41
C TYR A 367 -0.43 25.13 -13.95
N ASP A 368 -1.49 24.35 -14.18
CA ASP A 368 -1.56 22.95 -13.82
C ASP A 368 -1.44 22.06 -15.07
N TYR A 369 -0.39 21.27 -15.14
CA TYR A 369 -0.09 20.39 -16.27
C TYR A 369 -0.39 18.91 -15.99
N TRP A 370 -0.84 18.60 -14.77
CA TRP A 370 -0.95 17.24 -14.26
C TRP A 370 -2.39 16.75 -14.21
N HIS A 371 -3.31 17.56 -14.72
CA HIS A 371 -4.74 17.25 -14.80
C HIS A 371 -5.26 17.51 -16.21
N PRO A 372 -6.22 16.72 -16.72
CA PRO A 372 -6.99 17.07 -17.91
C PRO A 372 -7.84 18.31 -17.65
N ALA A 373 -8.07 19.10 -18.69
CA ALA A 373 -8.91 20.30 -18.62
C ALA A 373 -10.34 19.99 -18.16
N GLN A 374 -11.07 21.02 -17.71
CA GLN A 374 -12.46 20.93 -17.27
C GLN A 374 -13.41 20.45 -18.38
N SER A 375 -13.00 20.57 -19.64
CA SER A 375 -13.75 20.06 -20.79
C SER A 375 -13.65 18.53 -20.96
N VAL A 376 -12.72 17.87 -20.27
CA VAL A 376 -12.45 16.43 -20.40
C VAL A 376 -13.19 15.68 -19.31
N GLN A 377 -14.13 14.81 -19.69
CA GLN A 377 -14.88 13.97 -18.77
C GLN A 377 -14.00 12.84 -18.21
N SER A 378 -13.17 13.17 -17.23
CA SER A 378 -12.16 12.30 -16.61
C SER A 378 -12.20 12.43 -15.09
N MET A 379 -11.93 11.35 -14.35
CA MET A 379 -11.78 11.40 -12.89
C MET A 379 -10.63 12.32 -12.45
N MET A 380 -9.65 12.50 -13.34
CA MET A 380 -8.50 13.39 -13.13
C MET A 380 -8.81 14.87 -13.40
N SER A 381 -9.99 15.22 -13.91
CA SER A 381 -10.37 16.62 -14.20
C SER A 381 -11.11 17.26 -13.02
N TYR A 382 -10.69 18.46 -12.59
CA TYR A 382 -11.40 19.21 -11.53
C TYR A 382 -12.86 19.54 -11.89
N GLY A 383 -13.16 19.69 -13.19
CA GLY A 383 -14.51 19.97 -13.66
C GLY A 383 -15.47 18.78 -13.49
N TRP A 384 -14.94 17.56 -13.40
CA TRP A 384 -15.71 16.33 -13.46
C TRP A 384 -15.60 15.44 -12.24
N MET A 385 -14.50 15.53 -11.47
CA MET A 385 -14.23 14.59 -10.38
C MET A 385 -15.40 14.45 -9.40
N TYR A 386 -16.15 15.52 -9.09
CA TYR A 386 -17.27 15.49 -8.14
C TYR A 386 -18.61 15.06 -8.75
N SER A 387 -18.67 14.90 -10.07
CA SER A 387 -19.88 14.52 -10.82
C SER A 387 -19.82 13.08 -11.33
N LEU A 388 -18.62 12.50 -11.39
CA LEU A 388 -18.41 11.13 -11.84
C LEU A 388 -18.60 10.16 -10.68
N SER A 389 -19.17 9.00 -10.95
CA SER A 389 -19.31 7.94 -9.95
C SER A 389 -18.14 6.96 -9.92
N ALA A 390 -17.24 7.02 -10.92
CA ALA A 390 -16.08 6.15 -11.10
C ALA A 390 -15.20 6.63 -12.29
N PRO A 391 -13.97 6.10 -12.48
CA PRO A 391 -13.11 6.40 -13.64
C PRO A 391 -13.80 6.19 -15.00
N THR A 392 -13.37 6.86 -16.04
CA THR A 392 -14.02 6.82 -17.36
C THR A 392 -13.16 6.08 -18.37
N ILE A 393 -13.69 5.82 -19.57
CA ILE A 393 -12.90 5.28 -20.67
C ILE A 393 -11.68 6.15 -21.01
N LEU A 394 -11.77 7.47 -20.83
CA LEU A 394 -10.65 8.39 -21.06
C LEU A 394 -9.51 8.13 -20.06
N ASP A 395 -9.87 7.88 -18.79
CA ASP A 395 -8.90 7.55 -17.74
C ASP A 395 -8.14 6.25 -18.06
N TYR A 396 -8.87 5.21 -18.46
CA TYR A 396 -8.28 3.92 -18.88
C TYR A 396 -7.45 4.03 -20.16
N ALA A 397 -7.88 4.84 -21.13
CA ALA A 397 -7.13 5.04 -22.37
C ALA A 397 -5.82 5.81 -22.10
N MET A 398 -5.83 6.79 -21.19
CA MET A 398 -4.60 7.46 -20.74
C MET A 398 -3.67 6.49 -20.00
N LEU A 399 -4.18 5.55 -19.20
CA LEU A 399 -3.35 4.49 -18.60
C LEU A 399 -2.72 3.58 -19.67
N ALA A 400 -3.49 3.19 -20.69
CA ALA A 400 -2.97 2.40 -21.80
C ALA A 400 -1.84 3.13 -22.55
N ASP A 401 -1.98 4.43 -22.76
CA ASP A 401 -0.93 5.29 -23.32
C ASP A 401 0.28 5.46 -22.38
N SER A 402 0.05 5.39 -21.07
CA SER A 402 1.07 5.33 -20.02
C SER A 402 1.68 3.94 -19.84
N GLY A 403 1.43 2.99 -20.75
CA GLY A 403 2.12 1.70 -20.79
C GLY A 403 1.46 0.56 -20.03
N TYR A 404 0.28 0.77 -19.44
CA TYR A 404 -0.50 -0.33 -18.86
C TYR A 404 -1.14 -1.19 -19.96
N ALA A 405 -1.25 -2.49 -19.70
CA ALA A 405 -2.10 -3.37 -20.51
C ALA A 405 -3.54 -3.28 -19.99
N ILE A 406 -4.44 -2.75 -20.81
CA ILE A 406 -5.85 -2.55 -20.52
C ILE A 406 -6.71 -3.40 -21.45
N ALA A 407 -7.41 -4.37 -20.86
CA ALA A 407 -8.35 -5.19 -21.58
C ALA A 407 -9.46 -4.34 -22.19
N GLY A 408 -9.73 -4.53 -23.49
CA GLY A 408 -10.71 -3.73 -24.23
C GLY A 408 -10.17 -2.43 -24.83
N ILE A 409 -8.88 -2.11 -24.62
CA ILE A 409 -8.20 -0.97 -25.27
C ILE A 409 -6.98 -1.44 -26.07
N ASN A 410 -5.94 -1.92 -25.37
CA ASN A 410 -4.67 -2.33 -25.97
C ASN A 410 -4.25 -3.77 -25.62
N ALA A 411 -5.07 -4.49 -24.84
CA ALA A 411 -4.85 -5.87 -24.46
C ALA A 411 -6.09 -6.75 -24.75
N PRO A 412 -5.91 -8.05 -25.02
CA PRO A 412 -7.03 -8.97 -25.15
C PRO A 412 -7.79 -9.08 -23.83
N LEU A 413 -9.10 -9.34 -23.91
CA LEU A 413 -9.88 -9.70 -22.73
C LEU A 413 -9.33 -11.00 -22.11
N PRO A 414 -9.28 -11.12 -20.78
CA PRO A 414 -8.96 -12.39 -20.13
C PRO A 414 -9.92 -13.48 -20.63
N THR A 415 -9.40 -14.67 -20.90
CA THR A 415 -10.27 -15.80 -21.27
C THR A 415 -11.22 -16.13 -20.12
N SER A 416 -12.49 -16.36 -20.43
CA SER A 416 -13.62 -16.43 -19.47
C SER A 416 -13.52 -17.50 -18.37
N SER A 417 -12.44 -18.27 -18.32
CA SER A 417 -12.12 -19.21 -17.24
C SER A 417 -11.47 -18.53 -16.02
N SER A 418 -11.10 -17.25 -16.08
CA SER A 418 -10.43 -16.52 -14.97
C SER A 418 -11.19 -15.33 -14.39
N ILE A 419 -12.41 -15.02 -14.87
CA ILE A 419 -13.24 -13.97 -14.25
C ILE A 419 -13.90 -14.53 -12.99
N ASN A 420 -13.11 -14.75 -11.95
CA ASN A 420 -13.62 -14.69 -10.60
C ASN A 420 -13.89 -13.22 -10.33
N THR A 421 -15.16 -12.85 -10.19
CA THR A 421 -15.53 -11.55 -9.61
C THR A 421 -14.71 -11.37 -8.34
N PRO A 422 -14.10 -10.19 -8.09
CA PRO A 422 -13.37 -9.96 -6.84
C PRO A 422 -14.22 -10.47 -5.70
N SER A 423 -13.75 -11.50 -4.99
CA SER A 423 -14.41 -11.92 -3.76
C SER A 423 -14.39 -10.67 -2.90
N ALA A 424 -15.57 -10.13 -2.60
CA ALA A 424 -15.70 -9.16 -1.53
C ALA A 424 -14.98 -9.79 -0.34
N GLN A 425 -13.81 -9.26 0.04
CA GLN A 425 -13.19 -9.62 1.30
C GLN A 425 -14.28 -9.38 2.32
N THR A 426 -14.80 -10.47 2.88
CA THR A 426 -15.91 -10.37 3.81
C THR A 426 -15.38 -9.55 4.98
N PRO A 427 -15.95 -8.37 5.28
CA PRO A 427 -15.59 -7.67 6.49
C PRO A 427 -15.79 -8.64 7.63
N SER A 428 -14.74 -8.87 8.42
CA SER A 428 -14.84 -9.68 9.63
C SER A 428 -15.99 -9.12 10.45
N THR A 429 -17.10 -9.85 10.53
CA THR A 429 -18.29 -9.41 11.24
C THR A 429 -17.93 -9.14 12.70
N PRO A 430 -18.17 -7.93 13.24
CA PRO A 430 -17.93 -7.69 14.66
C PRO A 430 -18.81 -8.64 15.48
N ALA A 431 -18.19 -9.39 16.40
CA ALA A 431 -18.91 -10.20 17.36
C ALA A 431 -19.88 -9.30 18.13
N THR A 432 -21.18 -9.46 17.90
CA THR A 432 -22.22 -8.73 18.63
C THR A 432 -22.28 -9.28 20.05
N THR A 433 -21.53 -8.67 20.97
CA THR A 433 -21.71 -8.92 22.41
C THR A 433 -23.07 -8.36 22.81
N THR A 434 -24.04 -9.26 22.97
CA THR A 434 -25.35 -8.91 23.51
C THR A 434 -25.20 -8.67 25.00
N SER A 435 -24.95 -7.41 25.39
CA SER A 435 -24.98 -7.01 26.80
C SER A 435 -26.43 -6.96 27.26
N THR A 436 -26.90 -8.01 27.93
CA THR A 436 -28.16 -7.99 28.69
C THR A 436 -28.02 -7.02 29.86
N VAL A 437 -28.61 -5.82 29.73
CA VAL A 437 -28.76 -4.88 30.85
C VAL A 437 -29.96 -5.32 31.67
N SER A 438 -29.69 -5.91 32.83
CA SER A 438 -30.70 -6.19 33.86
C SER A 438 -31.05 -4.88 34.57
N ILE A 439 -32.16 -4.25 34.20
CA ILE A 439 -32.69 -3.08 34.92
C ILE A 439 -33.42 -3.59 36.16
N ALA A 440 -32.82 -3.36 37.34
CA ALA A 440 -33.51 -3.54 38.61
C ALA A 440 -34.48 -2.38 38.83
N THR A 441 -35.79 -2.66 38.75
CA THR A 441 -36.84 -1.70 39.12
C THR A 441 -37.10 -1.75 40.62
N THR A 442 -36.72 -0.70 41.35
CA THR A 442 -37.13 -0.47 42.73
C THR A 442 -38.55 0.12 42.74
N PRO A 443 -39.52 -0.43 43.49
CA PRO A 443 -40.86 0.15 43.56
C PRO A 443 -40.85 1.42 44.41
N VAL A 444 -41.35 2.53 43.84
CA VAL A 444 -41.60 3.78 44.57
C VAL A 444 -42.98 3.71 45.22
N ALA A 445 -43.02 3.84 46.54
CA ALA A 445 -44.26 3.98 47.30
C ALA A 445 -44.87 5.37 47.04
N ALA A 446 -46.15 5.38 46.67
CA ALA A 446 -46.93 6.61 46.49
C ALA A 446 -47.29 7.20 47.87
N THR A 447 -46.91 8.45 48.10
CA THR A 447 -47.45 9.27 49.19
C THR A 447 -48.43 10.27 48.58
N ILE A 448 -49.69 10.19 48.99
CA ILE A 448 -50.76 11.14 48.67
C ILE A 448 -50.68 12.31 49.64
N VAL A 449 -50.48 13.53 49.13
CA VAL A 449 -51.12 14.78 49.57
C VAL A 449 -51.29 15.69 48.35
#